data_AF-B7PY51-F1
#
_entry.id   AF-B7PY51-F1
#
_cell.length_a   1.000
_cell.length_b   1.000
_cell.length_c   1.000
_cell.angle_alpha   90.00
_cell.angle_beta   90.00
_cell.angle_gamma   90.00
#
_symmetry.space_group_name_H-M   'P 1'
#
loop_
_entity.id
_entity.type
_entity.pdbx_description
1 polymer ?
#
loop_
_entity_poly.entity_id
_entity_poly.type
_entity_poly.pdbx_seq_one_letter_code
_entity_poly.pdbx_strand_id
1 'polypeptide(L)'
;DGWYVAAVFPPGTWTVQKPAVLQRTTPGPFCFTGWYHVSGLRSPVLTFAATALARRGVSYSTEDTVFLKADFSQTRLWQKVVYEEDRSGNVTVTISFVDSLCFDAVPMRA
;
A
#
# COMPACT_ATOMS: atom_id res chain seq x y z
N ASP A 1 4.34 -4.28 23.13
CA ASP A 1 5.41 -4.27 22.11
C ASP A 1 4.81 -4.01 20.74
N GLY A 2 4.99 -2.78 20.23
CA GLY A 2 4.44 -2.35 18.95
C GLY A 2 5.56 -1.99 18.00
N TRP A 3 5.42 -2.37 16.73
CA TRP A 3 6.31 -1.93 15.68
C TRP A 3 5.82 -0.60 15.15
N TYR A 4 6.61 0.46 15.31
CA TYR A 4 6.34 1.72 14.63
C TYR A 4 7.12 1.75 13.31
N VAL A 5 6.46 2.20 12.25
CA VAL A 5 7.13 2.57 11.00
C VAL A 5 6.44 3.82 10.49
N ALA A 6 7.21 4.87 10.25
CA ALA A 6 6.72 6.09 9.64
C ALA A 6 7.23 6.13 8.20
N ALA A 7 6.32 5.99 7.23
CA ALA A 7 6.64 6.24 5.84
C ALA A 7 6.42 7.73 5.56
N VAL A 8 7.52 8.49 5.50
CA VAL A 8 7.49 9.86 4.97
C VAL A 8 7.88 9.77 3.51
N PHE A 9 6.89 9.91 2.63
CA PHE A 9 7.15 9.98 1.20
C PHE A 9 7.63 11.39 0.87
N PRO A 10 8.88 11.56 0.39
CA PRO A 10 9.41 12.88 0.12
C PRO A 10 8.57 13.59 -0.97
N PRO A 11 8.55 14.92 -0.96
CA PRO A 11 7.83 15.70 -1.96
C PRO A 11 8.34 15.35 -3.37
N GLY A 12 7.41 15.12 -4.29
CA GLY A 12 7.71 14.71 -5.65
C GLY A 12 6.52 14.06 -6.33
N THR A 13 6.61 13.89 -7.64
CA THR A 13 5.56 13.22 -8.43
C THR A 13 5.78 11.70 -8.37
N TRP A 14 4.85 10.99 -7.72
CA TRP A 14 4.82 9.52 -7.67
C TRP A 14 3.79 9.03 -8.66
N THR A 15 4.16 8.14 -9.58
CA THR A 15 3.26 7.66 -10.64
C THR A 15 3.12 6.15 -10.56
N VAL A 16 2.21 5.57 -11.36
CA VAL A 16 2.09 4.12 -11.48
C VAL A 16 3.42 3.45 -11.86
N GLN A 17 4.28 4.14 -12.64
CA GLN A 17 5.60 3.64 -13.03
C GLN A 17 6.66 3.78 -11.91
N LYS A 18 6.47 4.74 -11.01
CA LYS A 18 7.35 4.99 -9.88
C LYS A 18 6.50 5.21 -8.62
N PRO A 19 5.95 4.13 -8.04
CA PRO A 19 5.16 4.23 -6.82
C PRO A 19 6.07 4.52 -5.63
N ALA A 20 5.53 5.22 -4.64
CA ALA A 20 6.14 5.32 -3.33
C ALA A 20 5.74 4.07 -2.54
N VAL A 21 6.72 3.31 -2.02
CA VAL A 21 6.46 1.99 -1.43
C VAL A 21 7.15 1.84 -0.09
N LEU A 22 6.40 1.34 0.89
CA LEU A 22 6.91 0.83 2.15
C LEU A 22 6.60 -0.66 2.24
N GLN A 23 7.61 -1.48 2.56
CA GLN A 23 7.47 -2.91 2.72
C GLN A 23 8.04 -3.37 4.04
N ARG A 24 7.35 -4.34 4.64
CA ARG A 24 7.82 -4.98 5.87
C ARG A 24 7.41 -6.43 5.90
N THR A 25 8.38 -7.32 6.09
CA THR A 25 8.15 -8.75 6.29
C THR A 25 8.11 -9.07 7.77
N THR A 26 7.12 -9.85 8.18
CA THR A 26 6.95 -10.35 9.54
C THR A 26 6.40 -11.78 9.52
N PRO A 27 6.74 -12.62 10.51
CA PRO A 27 6.05 -13.90 10.69
C PRO A 27 4.56 -13.69 11.05
N GLY A 28 3.67 -14.45 10.41
CA GLY A 28 2.25 -14.56 10.76
C GLY A 28 1.93 -15.80 11.61
N PRO A 29 0.73 -15.83 12.24
CA PRO A 29 -0.36 -14.85 12.11
C PRO A 29 -0.13 -13.56 12.94
N PHE A 30 -0.76 -12.45 12.56
CA PHE A 30 -0.71 -11.18 13.31
C PHE A 30 -1.93 -10.27 13.06
N CYS A 31 -2.17 -9.34 13.97
CA CYS A 31 -3.10 -8.22 13.77
C CYS A 31 -2.33 -6.97 13.35
N PHE A 32 -2.55 -6.51 12.12
CA PHE A 32 -2.03 -5.25 11.63
C PHE A 32 -2.97 -4.10 12.01
N THR A 33 -2.42 -3.03 12.57
CA THR A 33 -3.12 -1.76 12.76
C THR A 33 -2.25 -0.64 12.21
N GLY A 34 -2.83 0.19 11.36
CA GLY A 34 -2.18 1.35 10.78
C GLY A 34 -3.06 2.59 10.85
N TRP A 35 -2.43 3.75 10.82
CA TRP A 35 -3.11 5.03 10.60
C TRP A 35 -2.48 5.70 9.39
N TYR A 36 -3.29 6.27 8.51
CA TYR A 36 -2.81 6.98 7.33
C TYR A 36 -3.50 8.33 7.16
N HIS A 37 -2.80 9.25 6.51
CA HIS A 37 -3.31 10.56 6.12
C HIS A 37 -2.68 10.96 4.78
N VAL A 38 -3.49 11.34 3.80
CA VAL A 38 -3.05 11.68 2.45
C VAL A 38 -3.70 12.99 2.03
N SER A 39 -2.89 14.05 1.85
CA SER A 39 -3.40 15.39 1.54
C SER A 39 -2.57 16.08 0.47
N GLY A 40 -3.15 17.07 -0.21
CA GLY A 40 -2.42 17.95 -1.14
C GLY A 40 -2.16 17.35 -2.53
N LEU A 41 -2.87 16.29 -2.91
CA LEU A 41 -2.67 15.53 -4.15
C LEU A 41 -3.95 15.53 -4.99
N ARG A 42 -3.83 15.42 -6.32
CA ARG A 42 -4.96 15.56 -7.23
C ARG A 42 -5.74 14.24 -7.42
N SER A 43 -5.06 13.11 -7.58
CA SER A 43 -5.71 11.78 -7.65
C SER A 43 -4.84 10.68 -7.04
N PRO A 44 -4.58 10.76 -5.72
CA PRO A 44 -3.83 9.74 -5.02
C PRO A 44 -4.60 8.42 -4.90
N VAL A 45 -3.88 7.32 -5.10
CA VAL A 45 -4.31 5.96 -4.78
C VAL A 45 -3.35 5.39 -3.75
N LEU A 46 -3.88 5.00 -2.59
CA LEU A 46 -3.14 4.32 -1.53
C LEU A 46 -3.62 2.88 -1.43
N THR A 47 -2.69 1.94 -1.46
CA THR A 47 -2.98 0.50 -1.36
C THR A 47 -2.20 -0.11 -0.20
N PHE A 48 -2.89 -0.91 0.62
CA PHE A 48 -2.28 -1.81 1.58
C PHE A 48 -2.54 -3.24 1.14
N ALA A 49 -1.47 -4.02 1.06
CA ALA A 49 -1.51 -5.42 0.67
C ALA A 49 -0.64 -6.28 1.59
N ALA A 50 -1.00 -7.54 1.73
CA ALA A 50 -0.23 -8.56 2.42
C ALA A 50 0.06 -9.71 1.45
N THR A 51 1.34 -9.97 1.23
CA THR A 51 1.83 -11.04 0.35
C THR A 51 2.43 -12.15 1.20
N ALA A 52 1.95 -13.38 1.03
CA ALA A 52 2.46 -14.55 1.74
C ALA A 52 2.79 -15.69 0.75
N LEU A 53 3.78 -16.51 1.08
CA LEU A 53 4.00 -17.78 0.38
C LEU A 53 3.05 -18.82 0.98
N ALA A 54 2.00 -19.17 0.23
CA ALA A 54 1.07 -20.21 0.62
C ALA A 54 1.47 -21.54 -0.03
N ARG A 55 1.34 -22.63 0.74
CA ARG A 55 1.56 -23.98 0.22
C ARG A 55 0.24 -24.51 -0.35
N ARG A 56 0.19 -24.76 -1.65
CA ARG A 56 -0.93 -25.44 -2.33
C ARG A 56 -0.49 -26.85 -2.73
N GLY A 57 -0.80 -27.82 -1.87
CA GLY A 57 -0.37 -29.20 -2.06
C GLY A 57 1.15 -29.33 -2.00
N VAL A 58 1.77 -29.75 -3.11
CA VAL A 58 3.24 -29.95 -3.20
C VAL A 58 4.00 -28.70 -3.65
N SER A 59 3.28 -27.65 -4.09
CA SER A 59 3.88 -26.42 -4.62
C SER A 59 3.69 -25.23 -3.67
N TYR A 60 4.58 -24.25 -3.76
CA TYR A 60 4.44 -22.96 -3.11
C TYR A 60 4.00 -21.92 -4.14
N SER A 61 2.98 -21.14 -3.82
CA SER A 61 2.53 -20.01 -4.63
C SER A 61 2.40 -18.77 -3.78
N THR A 62 2.76 -17.64 -4.35
CA THR A 62 2.54 -16.33 -3.74
C THR A 62 1.04 -16.03 -3.73
N GLU A 63 0.51 -15.68 -2.57
CA GLU A 63 -0.86 -15.21 -2.40
C GLU A 63 -0.85 -13.76 -1.93
N ASP A 64 -1.48 -12.89 -2.72
CA ASP A 64 -1.62 -11.46 -2.41
C ASP A 64 -3.02 -11.18 -1.88
N THR A 65 -3.10 -10.37 -0.83
CA THR A 65 -4.36 -9.89 -0.26
C THR A 65 -4.30 -8.38 -0.14
N VAL A 66 -5.08 -7.68 -0.98
CA VAL A 66 -5.30 -6.23 -0.83
C VAL A 66 -6.40 -6.02 0.19
N PHE A 67 -6.05 -5.47 1.35
CA PHE A 67 -6.99 -5.25 2.45
C PHE A 67 -7.42 -3.79 2.61
N LEU A 68 -6.73 -2.87 1.92
CA LEU A 68 -7.22 -1.51 1.73
C LEU A 68 -6.79 -1.00 0.35
N LYS A 69 -7.73 -0.45 -0.41
CA LYS A 69 -7.45 0.41 -1.55
C LYS A 69 -8.32 1.65 -1.42
N ALA A 70 -7.69 2.81 -1.40
CA ALA A 70 -8.38 4.07 -1.20
C ALA A 70 -7.96 5.08 -2.28
N ASP A 71 -8.96 5.54 -3.03
CA ASP A 71 -8.85 6.59 -4.03
C ASP A 71 -9.36 7.89 -3.37
N PHE A 72 -8.53 8.93 -3.28
CA PHE A 72 -8.91 10.14 -2.55
C PHE A 72 -9.09 11.34 -3.47
N SER A 73 -10.21 12.05 -3.32
CA SER A 73 -10.40 13.37 -3.92
C SER A 73 -10.02 14.54 -3.01
N GLN A 74 -9.73 14.29 -1.71
CA GLN A 74 -9.10 15.18 -0.72
C GLN A 74 -9.36 14.61 0.69
N THR A 75 -8.54 13.71 1.24
CA THR A 75 -8.70 13.28 2.64
C THR A 75 -7.95 14.22 3.59
N ARG A 76 -8.68 14.96 4.41
CA ARG A 76 -8.12 15.92 5.39
C ARG A 76 -8.00 15.37 6.82
N LEU A 77 -8.31 14.08 7.02
CA LEU A 77 -8.41 13.46 8.34
C LEU A 77 -7.67 12.12 8.36
N TRP A 78 -7.03 11.82 9.50
CA TRP A 78 -6.43 10.52 9.76
C TRP A 78 -7.47 9.40 9.68
N GLN A 79 -7.12 8.33 9.01
CA GLN A 79 -7.96 7.13 8.85
C GLN A 79 -7.25 5.93 9.47
N LYS A 80 -8.02 5.08 10.15
CA LYS A 80 -7.54 3.83 10.73
C LYS A 80 -7.72 2.69 9.74
N VAL A 81 -6.74 1.82 9.63
CA VAL A 81 -6.84 0.52 8.96
C VAL A 81 -6.54 -0.59 9.95
N VAL A 82 -7.34 -1.65 9.89
CA VAL A 82 -7.14 -2.88 10.67
C VAL A 82 -7.20 -4.04 9.71
N TYR A 83 -6.26 -4.97 9.84
CA TYR A 83 -6.21 -6.17 9.04
C TYR A 83 -5.74 -7.34 9.91
N GLU A 84 -6.42 -8.48 9.78
CA GLU A 84 -6.07 -9.72 10.46
C GLU A 84 -5.43 -10.65 9.42
N GLU A 85 -4.20 -11.05 9.70
CA GLU A 85 -3.47 -12.01 8.88
C GLU A 85 -3.48 -13.36 9.57
N ASP A 86 -4.22 -14.29 8.98
CA ASP A 86 -4.37 -15.65 9.49
C ASP A 86 -3.32 -16.62 8.94
N ARG A 87 -2.63 -16.25 7.85
CA ARG A 87 -1.66 -17.12 7.20
C ARG A 87 -0.39 -17.23 8.05
N SER A 88 0.09 -18.47 8.19
CA SER A 88 1.36 -18.77 8.86
C SER A 88 2.55 -18.55 7.92
N GLY A 89 3.70 -18.17 8.49
CA GLY A 89 4.95 -18.01 7.75
C GLY A 89 5.30 -16.54 7.50
N ASN A 90 6.27 -16.29 6.62
CA ASN A 90 6.69 -14.93 6.34
C ASN A 90 5.67 -14.22 5.45
N VAL A 91 5.08 -13.15 5.97
CA VAL A 91 4.14 -12.30 5.27
C VAL A 91 4.75 -10.92 5.11
N THR A 92 4.69 -10.38 3.89
CA THR A 92 5.15 -9.03 3.57
C THR A 92 3.96 -8.10 3.45
N VAL A 93 3.84 -7.16 4.37
CA VAL A 93 2.91 -6.04 4.27
C VAL A 93 3.54 -4.98 3.37
N THR A 94 2.84 -4.60 2.31
CA THR A 94 3.20 -3.54 1.37
C THR A 94 2.19 -2.40 1.46
N ILE A 95 2.69 -1.19 1.63
CA ILE A 95 1.91 0.04 1.54
C ILE A 95 2.45 0.81 0.33
N SER A 96 1.61 1.03 -0.67
CA SER A 96 1.99 1.72 -1.91
C SER A 96 1.13 2.93 -2.16
N PHE A 97 1.75 3.98 -2.68
CA PHE A 97 1.14 5.26 -2.99
C PHE A 97 1.49 5.66 -4.43
N VAL A 98 0.48 6.07 -5.21
CA VAL A 98 0.64 6.62 -6.57
C VAL A 98 -0.28 7.83 -6.75
N ASP A 99 0.14 8.81 -7.55
CA ASP A 99 -0.71 9.87 -8.07
C ASP A 99 -1.07 9.54 -9.53
N SER A 100 -2.36 9.34 -9.80
CA SER A 100 -2.86 8.78 -11.06
C SER A 100 -3.11 9.82 -12.17
N LEU A 101 -2.92 11.12 -11.90
CA LEU A 101 -3.28 12.21 -12.82
C LEU A 101 -2.18 12.73 -13.78
N CYS A 102 -1.11 11.98 -14.02
CA CYS A 102 -0.12 12.35 -15.06
C CYS A 102 -0.38 11.71 -16.45
N PHE A 103 -1.60 11.24 -16.75
CA PHE A 103 -1.93 10.74 -18.10
C PHE A 103 -2.51 11.80 -19.07
N ASP A 104 -2.91 12.97 -18.59
CA ASP A 104 -3.54 14.01 -19.44
C ASP A 104 -2.60 15.13 -19.90
N ALA A 105 -1.29 14.89 -19.96
CA ALA A 105 -0.41 15.71 -20.77
C ALA A 105 -0.48 15.20 -22.24
N VAL A 106 -1.64 15.34 -22.87
CA VAL A 106 -1.74 15.25 -24.33
C VAL A 106 -0.87 16.39 -24.89
N PRO A 107 0.20 16.10 -25.67
CA PRO A 107 0.92 17.16 -26.34
C PRO A 107 -0.02 17.69 -27.43
N MET A 108 -0.65 18.84 -27.21
CA MET A 108 -1.11 19.65 -28.34
C MET A 108 0.15 20.06 -29.10
N ARG A 109 0.39 19.40 -30.23
CA ARG A 109 1.36 19.84 -31.22
C ARG A 109 1.02 21.28 -31.62
N ALA A 110 2.03 22.14 -31.58
CA ALA A 110 2.03 23.40 -32.31
C ALA A 110 2.07 23.15 -33.82
#